data_AF-A0AAV0JF42-F1
#
_entry.id   AF-A0AAV0JF42-F1
#
_cell.length_a   1.000
_cell.length_b   1.000
_cell.length_c   1.000
_cell.angle_alpha   90.00
_cell.angle_beta   90.00
_cell.angle_gamma   90.00
#
_symmetry.space_group_name_H-M   'P 1'
#
loop_
_entity.id
_entity.type
_entity.pdbx_description
1 polymer ?
#
loop_
_entity_poly.entity_id
_entity_poly.type
_entity_poly.pdbx_seq_one_letter_code
_entity_poly.pdbx_strand_id
1 'polypeptide(L)'
;MPQVRIIAKNFMDMVAALPAMKLDILYENPFICEAILRSLPPLAKKYVTQMLFSEGSITAKLLEEWVLPDGSTKHRVSIDRLVQLRIFTESVERKKEKSYRLNPTFQANLQKRITTG
;
A
#
# COMPACT_ATOMS: atom_id res chain seq x y z
N MET A 1 21.85 26.56 -0.08
CA MET A 1 20.60 25.85 -0.46
C MET A 1 19.65 25.94 0.74
N PRO A 2 18.44 26.51 0.60
CA PRO A 2 17.53 26.60 1.73
C PRO A 2 17.07 25.20 2.15
N GLN A 3 17.12 24.91 3.45
CA GLN A 3 16.63 23.65 4.02
C GLN A 3 15.10 23.63 3.91
N VAL A 4 14.57 22.97 2.88
CA VAL A 4 13.12 22.75 2.76
C VAL A 4 12.72 21.74 3.83
N ARG A 5 12.18 22.23 4.95
CA ARG A 5 11.54 21.39 5.97
C ARG A 5 10.21 20.89 5.42
N ILE A 6 10.12 19.60 5.14
CA ILE A 6 8.85 18.95 4.78
C ILE A 6 8.00 18.90 6.06
N ILE A 7 7.07 19.84 6.19
CA ILE A 7 6.06 19.81 7.25
C ILE A 7 4.96 18.87 6.77
N ALA A 8 4.97 17.63 7.26
CA ALA A 8 3.87 16.70 7.01
C ALA A 8 2.57 17.28 7.60
N LYS A 9 1.62 17.63 6.73
CA LYS A 9 0.36 18.28 7.14
C LYS A 9 -0.67 17.30 7.73
N ASN A 10 -0.48 15.99 7.51
CA ASN A 10 -1.34 14.93 8.04
C ASN A 10 -0.53 13.63 8.29
N PHE A 11 -1.13 12.69 9.03
CA PHE A 11 -0.52 11.41 9.42
C PHE A 11 0.02 10.61 8.22
N MET A 12 -0.77 10.50 7.15
CA MET A 12 -0.39 9.68 5.99
C MET A 12 0.79 10.28 5.22
N ASP A 13 0.90 11.60 5.15
CA ASP A 13 2.05 12.29 4.55
C ASP A 13 3.30 12.18 5.40
N MET A 14 3.15 12.14 6.73
CA MET A 14 4.27 11.86 7.64
C MET A 14 4.82 10.45 7.41
N VAL A 15 3.93 9.46 7.34
CA VAL A 15 4.31 8.06 7.07
C VAL A 15 4.98 7.94 5.70
N ALA A 16 4.40 8.53 4.64
CA ALA A 16 4.97 8.49 3.30
C ALA A 16 6.35 9.18 3.17
N ALA A 17 6.67 10.13 4.06
CA ALA A 17 7.97 10.81 4.08
C ALA A 17 9.07 10.02 4.81
N LEU A 18 8.74 8.91 5.48
CA LEU A 18 9.72 8.11 6.20
C LEU A 18 10.62 7.31 5.25
N PRO A 19 11.91 7.14 5.57
CA PRO A 19 12.78 6.21 4.87
C PRO A 19 12.26 4.78 4.93
N ALA A 20 12.54 3.97 3.90
CA ALA A 20 12.11 2.57 3.79
C ALA A 20 12.39 1.74 5.06
N MET A 21 13.61 1.84 5.60
CA MET A 21 14.00 1.12 6.82
C MET A 21 13.09 1.47 8.03
N LYS A 22 12.67 2.73 8.15
CA LYS A 22 11.76 3.15 9.23
C LYS A 22 10.33 2.69 9.00
N LEU A 23 9.89 2.62 7.74
CA LEU A 23 8.57 2.09 7.38
C LEU A 23 8.45 0.60 7.70
N ASP A 24 9.51 -0.17 7.42
CA ASP A 24 9.50 -1.61 7.70
C ASP A 24 9.36 -1.88 9.21
N ILE A 25 10.11 -1.14 10.06
CA ILE A 25 9.97 -1.17 11.53
C ILE A 25 8.57 -0.70 11.96
N LEU A 26 8.04 0.35 11.32
CA LEU A 26 6.71 0.87 11.64
C LEU A 26 5.61 -0.18 11.39
N TYR A 27 5.78 -1.01 10.35
CA TYR A 27 4.85 -2.08 9.97
C TYR A 27 4.95 -3.32 10.85
N GLU A 28 5.96 -3.44 11.71
CA GLU A 28 6.00 -4.46 12.76
C GLU A 28 4.91 -4.22 13.82
N ASN A 29 4.44 -2.98 13.97
CA ASN A 29 3.38 -2.66 14.93
C ASN A 29 1.97 -2.88 14.30
N PRO A 30 1.19 -3.86 14.79
CA PRO A 30 -0.11 -4.17 14.20
C PRO A 30 -1.15 -3.04 14.35
N PHE A 31 -1.04 -2.21 15.39
CA PHE A 31 -1.94 -1.05 15.57
C PHE A 31 -1.69 0.01 14.49
N ILE A 32 -0.45 0.18 14.07
CA ILE A 32 -0.11 1.12 13.00
C ILE A 32 -0.60 0.59 11.66
N CYS A 33 -0.43 -0.71 11.37
CA CYS A 33 -0.98 -1.32 10.16
C CYS A 33 -2.49 -1.13 10.05
N GLU A 34 -3.21 -1.29 11.17
CA GLU A 34 -4.65 -1.06 11.26
C GLU A 34 -5.03 0.42 11.07
N ALA A 35 -4.30 1.33 11.72
CA ALA A 35 -4.52 2.78 11.58
C ALA A 35 -4.30 3.25 10.13
N ILE A 36 -3.27 2.71 9.47
CA ILE A 36 -2.99 2.98 8.06
C ILE A 36 -4.11 2.43 7.19
N LEU A 37 -4.54 1.17 7.38
CA LEU A 37 -5.67 0.60 6.65
C LEU A 37 -6.92 1.49 6.76
N ARG A 38 -7.25 1.95 7.97
CA ARG A 38 -8.40 2.86 8.21
C ARG A 38 -8.28 4.17 7.41
N SER A 39 -7.07 4.71 7.33
CA SER A 39 -6.73 6.00 6.69
C SER A 39 -6.55 5.93 5.17
N LEU A 40 -6.52 4.73 4.58
CA LEU A 40 -6.40 4.57 3.12
C LEU A 40 -7.65 5.08 2.38
N PRO A 41 -7.48 5.62 1.16
CA PRO A 41 -8.59 5.88 0.26
C PRO A 41 -9.45 4.62 0.03
N PRO A 42 -10.76 4.75 -0.26
CA PRO A 42 -11.66 3.59 -0.36
C PRO A 42 -11.19 2.51 -1.34
N LEU A 43 -10.66 2.92 -2.50
CA LEU A 43 -10.20 1.97 -3.52
C LEU A 43 -8.88 1.28 -3.14
N ALA A 44 -7.94 2.00 -2.53
CA ALA A 44 -6.72 1.41 -1.99
C ALA A 44 -7.01 0.38 -0.89
N LYS A 45 -7.96 0.70 0.00
CA LYS A 45 -8.44 -0.20 1.05
C LYS A 45 -9.03 -1.49 0.46
N LYS A 46 -9.87 -1.38 -0.57
CA LYS A 46 -10.42 -2.53 -1.31
C LYS A 46 -9.31 -3.45 -1.79
N TYR A 47 -8.27 -2.92 -2.44
CA TYR A 47 -7.16 -3.73 -2.96
C TYR A 47 -6.40 -4.47 -1.85
N VAL A 48 -6.05 -3.75 -0.78
CA VAL A 48 -5.35 -4.35 0.36
C VAL A 48 -6.17 -5.49 0.97
N THR A 49 -7.48 -5.29 1.19
CA THR A 49 -8.34 -6.33 1.76
C THR A 49 -8.54 -7.52 0.83
N GLN A 50 -8.71 -7.29 -0.47
CA GLN A 50 -8.86 -8.38 -1.46
C GLN A 50 -7.58 -9.23 -1.57
N MET A 51 -6.42 -8.57 -1.55
CA MET A 51 -5.12 -9.24 -1.64
C MET A 51 -4.64 -9.81 -0.30
N LEU A 52 -5.28 -9.45 0.82
CA LEU A 52 -4.80 -9.78 2.15
C LEU A 52 -4.58 -11.27 2.35
N PHE A 53 -5.47 -12.11 1.82
CA PHE A 53 -5.40 -13.57 1.90
C PHE A 53 -5.00 -14.23 0.57
N SER A 54 -4.65 -13.45 -0.44
CA SER A 54 -4.13 -13.98 -1.70
C SER A 54 -2.65 -14.29 -1.57
N GLU A 55 -2.25 -15.45 -2.08
CA GLU A 55 -0.84 -15.82 -2.16
C GLU A 55 -0.26 -15.35 -3.50
N GLY A 56 0.77 -14.51 -3.44
CA GLY A 56 1.55 -14.10 -4.62
C GLY A 56 1.38 -12.64 -5.05
N SER A 57 1.97 -12.31 -6.19
CA SER A 57 1.87 -11.00 -6.83
C SER A 57 0.77 -10.97 -7.89
N ILE A 58 0.09 -9.84 -8.02
CA ILE A 58 -0.96 -9.62 -9.01
C ILE A 58 -0.46 -8.66 -10.09
N THR A 59 -0.69 -8.99 -11.36
CA THR A 59 -0.29 -8.13 -12.48
C THR A 59 -1.07 -6.82 -12.47
N ALA A 60 -0.44 -5.74 -12.93
CA ALA A 60 -1.06 -4.41 -13.04
C ALA A 60 -2.33 -4.46 -13.89
N LYS A 61 -2.30 -5.21 -14.99
CA LYS A 61 -3.45 -5.38 -15.89
C LYS A 61 -4.66 -6.00 -15.19
N LEU A 62 -4.45 -7.02 -14.37
CA LEU A 62 -5.55 -7.64 -13.61
C LEU A 62 -6.13 -6.68 -12.57
N LEU A 63 -5.29 -5.87 -11.92
CA LEU A 63 -5.73 -4.83 -11.00
C LEU A 63 -6.52 -3.69 -11.67
N GLU A 64 -6.17 -3.34 -12.91
CA GLU A 64 -6.93 -2.38 -13.73
C GLU A 64 -8.32 -2.90 -14.07
N GLU A 65 -8.45 -4.20 -14.36
CA GLU A 65 -9.73 -4.86 -14.66
C GLU A 65 -10.71 -4.87 -13.45
N TRP A 66 -10.23 -4.62 -12.23
CA TRP A 66 -11.08 -4.55 -11.04
C TRP A 66 -11.85 -3.23 -10.89
N VAL A 67 -11.72 -2.34 -11.87
CA VAL A 67 -12.30 -1.00 -11.86
C VAL A 67 -13.04 -0.76 -13.17
N LEU A 68 -14.20 -0.10 -13.07
CA LEU A 68 -14.91 0.39 -14.25
C LEU A 68 -14.09 1.51 -14.94
N PRO A 69 -14.29 1.75 -16.24
CA PRO A 69 -13.54 2.77 -16.99
C PRO A 69 -13.51 4.16 -16.30
N ASP A 70 -14.64 4.59 -15.72
CA ASP A 70 -14.78 5.87 -15.02
C ASP A 70 -13.91 5.98 -13.75
N GLY A 71 -13.42 4.86 -13.23
CA GLY A 71 -12.59 4.80 -12.02
C GLY A 71 -11.08 4.82 -12.28
N SER A 72 -10.63 4.87 -13.54
CA SER A 72 -9.21 4.76 -13.90
C SER A 72 -8.31 5.79 -13.18
N THR A 73 -8.76 7.04 -13.06
CA THR A 73 -8.00 8.08 -12.33
C THR A 73 -7.86 7.74 -10.85
N LYS A 74 -8.93 7.23 -10.22
CA LYS A 74 -8.91 6.81 -8.81
C LYS A 74 -8.03 5.58 -8.60
N HIS A 75 -8.01 4.67 -9.58
CA HIS A 75 -7.11 3.52 -9.61
C HIS A 75 -5.66 3.96 -9.54
N ARG A 76 -5.22 4.82 -10.48
CA ARG A 76 -3.83 5.31 -10.54
C ARG A 76 -3.40 5.97 -9.22
N VAL A 77 -4.23 6.88 -8.70
CA VAL A 77 -3.94 7.56 -7.42
C VAL A 77 -3.86 6.56 -6.25
N SER A 78 -4.68 5.52 -6.26
CA SER A 78 -4.66 4.49 -5.21
C SER A 78 -3.41 3.62 -5.26
N ILE A 79 -3.01 3.20 -6.47
CA ILE A 79 -1.78 2.42 -6.67
C ILE A 79 -0.56 3.26 -6.29
N ASP A 80 -0.46 4.49 -6.80
CA ASP A 80 0.64 5.40 -6.46
C ASP A 80 0.75 5.58 -4.94
N ARG A 81 -0.38 5.74 -4.25
CA ARG A 81 -0.39 5.89 -2.80
C ARG A 81 0.07 4.62 -2.07
N LEU A 82 -0.36 3.44 -2.51
CA LEU A 82 0.06 2.16 -1.92
C LEU A 82 1.56 1.89 -2.13
N VAL A 83 2.10 2.27 -3.28
CA VAL A 83 3.53 2.15 -3.60
C VAL A 83 4.35 3.17 -2.78
N GLN A 84 3.91 4.42 -2.68
CA GLN A 84 4.57 5.45 -1.85
C GLN A 84 4.67 5.03 -0.38
N LEU A 85 3.63 4.40 0.14
CA LEU A 85 3.62 3.89 1.51
C LEU A 85 4.42 2.59 1.65
N ARG A 86 4.90 1.99 0.57
CA ARG A 86 5.52 0.65 0.55
C ARG A 86 4.61 -0.46 1.09
N ILE A 87 3.29 -0.26 0.99
CA ILE A 87 2.30 -1.32 1.22
C ILE A 87 2.30 -2.26 0.01
N PHE A 88 2.44 -1.69 -1.19
CA PHE A 88 2.73 -2.45 -2.41
C PHE A 88 4.21 -2.39 -2.73
N THR A 89 4.75 -3.55 -3.07
CA THR A 89 6.07 -3.71 -3.68
C THR A 89 5.87 -4.02 -5.16
N GLU A 90 6.51 -3.22 -6.02
CA GLU A 90 6.52 -3.44 -7.46
C GLU A 90 7.61 -4.46 -7.81
N SER A 91 7.24 -5.52 -8.52
CA SER A 91 8.18 -6.40 -9.21
C SER A 91 7.95 -6.27 -10.71
N VAL A 92 9.05 -6.18 -11.47
CA VAL A 92 8.99 -6.23 -12.93
C VAL A 92 9.27 -7.65 -13.34
N GLU A 93 8.27 -8.33 -13.89
CA GLU A 93 8.42 -9.69 -14.37
C GLU A 93 9.17 -9.70 -15.72
N ARG A 94 9.68 -10.87 -16.14
CA ARG A 94 10.52 -11.03 -17.35
C ARG A 94 9.87 -10.48 -18.63
N LYS A 95 8.54 -10.33 -18.67
CA LYS A 95 7.76 -9.77 -19.79
C LYS A 95 7.62 -8.24 -19.77
N LYS A 96 8.34 -7.53 -18.90
CA LYS A 96 8.20 -6.07 -18.62
C LYS A 96 6.83 -5.67 -18.07
N GLU A 97 6.04 -6.65 -17.62
CA GLU A 97 4.77 -6.37 -16.97
C GLU A 97 5.02 -6.09 -15.48
N LYS A 98 4.39 -5.03 -14.96
CA LYS A 98 4.44 -4.69 -13.55
C LYS A 98 3.52 -5.63 -12.78
N SER A 99 4.03 -6.17 -11.69
CA SER A 99 3.25 -6.95 -10.73
C SER A 99 3.38 -6.31 -9.36
N TYR A 100 2.28 -6.31 -8.61
CA TYR A 100 2.20 -5.76 -7.27
C TYR A 100 2.03 -6.89 -6.26
N ARG A 101 2.78 -6.79 -5.16
CA ARG A 101 2.63 -7.68 -4.01
C ARG A 101 2.48 -6.86 -2.74
N LEU A 102 1.65 -7.33 -1.81
CA LEU A 102 1.60 -6.75 -0.46
C LEU A 102 2.95 -6.92 0.25
N ASN A 103 3.34 -5.91 1.01
CA ASN A 103 4.48 -6.01 1.91
C ASN A 103 4.24 -7.15 2.91
N PRO A 104 5.12 -8.17 2.98
CA PRO A 104 4.90 -9.35 3.82
C PRO A 104 4.70 -9.03 5.30
N THR A 105 5.44 -8.05 5.83
CA THR A 105 5.33 -7.64 7.25
C THR A 105 3.97 -6.99 7.51
N PHE A 106 3.56 -6.08 6.62
CA PHE A 106 2.25 -5.43 6.70
C PHE A 106 1.11 -6.46 6.57
N GLN A 107 1.21 -7.38 5.61
CA GLN A 107 0.21 -8.43 5.36
C GLN A 107 0.05 -9.34 6.58
N ALA A 108 1.14 -9.88 7.12
CA ALA A 108 1.10 -10.80 8.26
C ALA A 108 0.50 -10.15 9.52
N ASN A 109 0.91 -8.92 9.83
CA ASN A 109 0.41 -8.21 11.01
C ASN A 109 -1.06 -7.81 10.86
N LEU A 110 -1.49 -7.41 9.66
CA LEU A 110 -2.88 -7.06 9.41
C LEU A 110 -3.79 -8.31 9.39
N GLN A 111 -3.34 -9.42 8.80
CA GLN A 111 -4.03 -10.71 8.88
C GLN A 111 -4.23 -11.15 10.32
N LYS A 112 -3.14 -11.15 11.11
CA LYS A 112 -3.21 -11.51 12.54
C LYS A 112 -4.22 -10.65 13.28
N ARG A 113 -4.26 -9.33 13.02
CA ARG A 113 -5.18 -8.41 13.70
C ARG A 113 -6.65 -8.57 13.28
N ILE A 114 -6.91 -8.99 12.04
CA ILE A 114 -8.28 -9.19 11.56
C ILE A 114 -8.82 -10.56 12.02
N THR A 115 -7.97 -11.58 12.07
CA THR A 115 -8.36 -12.94 12.44
C THR A 115 -8.35 -13.16 13.96
N THR A 116 -7.43 -12.51 14.67
CA THR A 116 -7.28 -12.58 16.13
C THR A 116 -7.59 -11.20 16.69
N GLY A 117 -8.85 -11.01 17.12
CA GLY A 117 -9.32 -9.76 17.73
C GLY A 117 -8.59 -9.43 19.01
#